data_AF-A0A2P7U2W3-F1
#
_entry.id   AF-A0A2P7U2W3-F1
#
_cell.length_a   1.000
_cell.length_b   1.000
_cell.length_c   1.000
_cell.angle_alpha   90.00
_cell.angle_beta   90.00
_cell.angle_gamma   90.00
#
_symmetry.space_group_name_H-M   'P 1'
#
loop_
_entity.id
_entity.type
_entity.pdbx_description
1 polymer ?
#
loop_
_entity_poly.entity_id
_entity_poly.type
_entity_poly.pdbx_seq_one_letter_code
_entity_poly.pdbx_strand_id
1 'polypeptide(L)'
;MIGRTIHKKRPEKWAGIHVLKCTHSLNSRSKIDYLMYCDVLKKMPAGRLKIRVYGSRYISSEGNRIRYVDKDAVDKAGDWNIRKGTS
;
A
#
# COMPACT_ATOMS: atom_id res chain seq x y z
N MET A 1 16.53 6.51 8.85
CA MET A 1 15.48 5.69 8.21
C MET A 1 14.39 6.64 7.72
N ILE A 2 14.32 6.91 6.41
CA ILE A 2 13.29 7.81 5.86
C ILE A 2 11.97 7.04 5.93
N GLY A 3 11.12 7.37 6.91
CA GLY A 3 9.82 6.74 7.07
C GLY A 3 8.92 7.06 5.89
N ARG A 4 8.23 6.04 5.35
CA ARG A 4 7.18 6.25 4.35
C ARG A 4 5.90 6.69 5.05
N THR A 5 5.28 7.77 4.59
CA THR A 5 4.00 8.24 5.14
C THR A 5 2.86 7.29 4.77
N ILE A 6 1.89 7.08 5.65
CA ILE A 6 0.65 6.37 5.37
C ILE A 6 -0.55 7.13 5.94
N HIS A 7 -1.72 6.99 5.31
CA HIS A 7 -2.94 7.58 5.84
C HIS A 7 -3.30 7.00 7.21
N LYS A 8 -3.65 7.86 8.18
CA LYS A 8 -3.92 7.47 9.57
C LYS A 8 -5.19 6.62 9.73
N LYS A 9 -6.27 6.99 9.02
CA LYS A 9 -7.50 6.18 8.97
C LYS A 9 -7.24 4.94 8.13
N ARG A 10 -7.53 3.78 8.70
CA ARG A 10 -7.43 2.48 8.02
C ARG A 10 -8.75 2.22 7.26
N PRO A 11 -8.71 1.67 6.04
CA PRO A 11 -9.91 1.19 5.38
C PRO A 11 -10.53 0.02 6.17
N GLU A 12 -11.83 0.04 6.42
CA GLU A 12 -12.54 -1.00 7.16
C GLU A 12 -12.38 -2.39 6.54
N LYS A 13 -12.44 -2.45 5.20
CA LYS A 13 -12.37 -3.70 4.43
C LYS A 13 -10.94 -4.22 4.22
N TRP A 14 -9.92 -3.51 4.70
CA TRP A 14 -8.53 -3.96 4.58
C TRP A 14 -8.27 -5.17 5.48
N ALA A 15 -7.61 -6.20 4.95
CA ALA A 15 -7.33 -7.43 5.70
C ALA A 15 -6.32 -7.23 6.83
N GLY A 16 -5.55 -6.15 6.81
CA GLY A 16 -4.57 -5.85 7.86
C GLY A 16 -3.19 -6.49 7.64
N ILE A 17 -2.97 -7.11 6.48
CA ILE A 17 -1.78 -7.95 6.24
C ILE A 17 -0.72 -7.22 5.42
N HIS A 18 -1.12 -6.51 4.36
CA HIS A 18 -0.17 -5.99 3.36
C HIS A 18 -0.28 -4.48 3.15
N VAL A 19 0.84 -3.88 2.77
CA VAL A 19 0.91 -2.50 2.30
C VAL A 19 1.68 -2.43 0.99
N LEU A 20 1.27 -1.51 0.12
CA LEU A 20 1.94 -1.22 -1.14
C LEU A 20 2.91 -0.06 -0.95
N LYS A 21 4.18 -0.26 -1.29
CA LYS A 21 5.17 0.81 -1.42
C LYS A 21 4.90 1.63 -2.68
N CYS A 22 4.84 2.94 -2.52
CA CYS A 22 4.62 3.88 -3.61
C CYS A 22 5.66 5.00 -3.56
N THR A 23 5.99 5.49 -4.75
CA THR A 23 6.78 6.71 -4.97
C THR A 23 6.02 7.59 -5.94
N HIS A 24 5.84 8.86 -5.58
CA HIS A 24 5.30 9.88 -6.47
C HIS A 24 6.37 10.94 -6.74
N SER A 25 6.87 10.98 -7.98
CA SER A 25 7.76 12.04 -8.43
C SER A 25 6.97 13.34 -8.59
N LEU A 26 7.44 14.41 -7.96
CA LEU A 26 6.88 15.77 -8.10
C LEU A 26 7.57 16.51 -9.25
N ASN A 27 8.87 16.28 -9.40
CA ASN A 27 9.70 16.73 -10.52
C ASN A 27 10.93 15.81 -10.64
N SER A 28 11.89 16.16 -11.50
CA SER A 28 13.11 15.36 -11.71
C SER A 28 14.03 15.27 -10.49
N ARG A 29 13.86 16.14 -9.49
CA ARG A 29 14.71 16.24 -8.29
C ARG A 29 13.99 15.91 -6.98
N SER A 30 12.66 15.83 -6.96
CA SER A 30 11.90 15.56 -5.75
C SER A 30 10.82 14.51 -5.93
N LYS A 31 10.64 13.71 -4.88
CA LYS A 31 9.68 12.62 -4.81
C LYS A 31 9.11 12.49 -3.40
N ILE A 32 7.95 11.87 -3.31
CA ILE A 32 7.32 11.50 -2.06
C ILE A 32 7.20 9.98 -2.01
N ASP A 33 7.81 9.37 -1.00
CA ASP A 33 7.68 7.94 -0.73
C ASP A 33 6.59 7.73 0.34
N TYR A 34 5.63 6.87 0.04
CA TYR A 34 4.49 6.60 0.91
C TYR A 34 4.01 5.15 0.79
N LEU A 35 3.18 4.74 1.74
CA LEU A 35 2.50 3.44 1.73
C LEU A 35 1.02 3.63 1.40
N MET A 36 0.43 2.59 0.82
CA MET A 36 -1.02 2.47 0.69
C MET A 36 -1.47 1.13 1.24
N TYR A 37 -2.61 1.10 1.93
CA TYR A 37 -3.23 -0.16 2.35
C TYR A 37 -3.60 -0.99 1.12
N CYS A 38 -3.30 -2.29 1.15
CA CYS A 38 -3.68 -3.18 0.06
C CYS A 38 -3.94 -4.62 0.53
N ASP A 39 -4.68 -5.37 -0.28
CA ASP A 39 -4.88 -6.80 -0.13
C ASP A 39 -4.39 -7.52 -1.39
N VAL A 40 -3.59 -8.56 -1.21
CA VAL A 40 -3.18 -9.44 -2.31
C VAL A 40 -4.34 -10.37 -2.65
N LEU A 41 -4.83 -10.29 -3.88
CA LEU A 41 -5.97 -11.08 -4.34
C LEU A 41 -5.52 -12.36 -5.05
N LYS A 42 -4.45 -12.27 -5.84
CA LYS A 42 -3.93 -13.40 -6.63
C LYS A 42 -2.45 -13.20 -6.97
N LYS A 43 -1.68 -14.28 -6.92
CA LYS A 43 -0.34 -14.35 -7.54
C LYS A 43 -0.52 -14.62 -9.04
N MET A 44 0.05 -13.75 -9.87
CA MET A 44 0.04 -13.88 -11.33
C MET A 44 1.30 -14.60 -11.80
N PRO A 45 1.30 -15.15 -13.03
CA PRO A 45 2.53 -15.60 -13.69
C PRO A 45 3.59 -14.49 -13.74
N ALA A 46 4.86 -14.88 -13.87
CA ALA A 46 6.02 -13.96 -13.84
C ALA A 46 6.17 -13.15 -12.54
N GLY A 47 5.60 -13.60 -11.42
CA GLY A 47 5.87 -13.03 -10.10
C GLY A 47 5.12 -11.72 -9.78
N ARG A 48 4.18 -11.30 -10.63
CA ARG A 48 3.32 -10.14 -10.36
C ARG A 48 2.20 -10.50 -9.39
N LEU A 49 1.68 -9.51 -8.67
CA LEU A 49 0.53 -9.63 -7.78
C LEU A 49 -0.64 -8.81 -8.32
N LYS A 50 -1.82 -9.43 -8.37
CA LYS A 50 -3.09 -8.71 -8.47
C LYS A 50 -3.49 -8.28 -7.06
N ILE A 51 -3.59 -6.98 -6.84
CA ILE A 51 -3.90 -6.42 -5.53
C ILE A 51 -5.11 -5.48 -5.60
N ARG A 52 -5.87 -5.41 -4.51
CA ARG A 52 -6.81 -4.32 -4.24
C ARG A 52 -6.07 -3.28 -3.41
N VAL A 53 -5.98 -2.05 -3.91
CA VAL A 53 -5.38 -0.92 -3.18
C VAL A 53 -6.48 0.01 -2.74
N TYR A 54 -6.44 0.46 -1.49
CA TYR A 54 -7.41 1.37 -0.92
C TYR A 54 -6.96 2.82 -1.00
N GLY A 55 -7.88 3.74 -1.27
CA GLY A 55 -7.62 5.16 -1.16
C GLY A 55 -6.91 5.83 -2.34
N SER A 56 -6.42 7.03 -2.05
CA SER A 56 -5.65 7.87 -2.97
C SER A 56 -4.39 8.39 -2.28
N ARG A 57 -3.24 7.86 -2.71
CA ARG A 57 -1.92 8.12 -2.11
C ARG A 57 -1.95 7.92 -0.59
N TYR A 58 -1.30 8.81 0.15
CA TYR A 58 -1.37 8.90 1.62
C TYR A 58 -2.44 9.90 2.10
N ILE A 59 -3.27 10.44 1.20
CA ILE A 59 -4.21 11.55 1.46
C ILE A 59 -5.58 11.02 1.89
N SER A 60 -6.02 9.90 1.32
CA SER A 60 -7.31 9.29 1.67
C SER A 60 -7.20 7.76 1.66
N SER A 61 -8.02 7.11 2.48
CA SER A 61 -8.20 5.66 2.54
C SER A 61 -9.51 5.18 1.90
N GLU A 62 -10.30 6.11 1.34
CA GLU A 62 -11.64 5.85 0.81
C GLU A 62 -11.61 5.42 -0.65
N GLY A 63 -12.54 4.51 -1.00
CA GLY A 63 -12.54 3.85 -2.30
C GLY A 63 -11.42 2.81 -2.44
N ASN A 64 -11.44 2.08 -3.56
CA ASN A 64 -10.40 1.13 -3.90
C ASN A 64 -10.28 0.94 -5.41
N ARG A 65 -9.14 0.40 -5.84
CA ARG A 65 -8.90 0.03 -7.25
C ARG A 65 -8.04 -1.23 -7.33
N ILE A 66 -8.14 -1.94 -8.45
CA ILE A 66 -7.28 -3.09 -8.75
C ILE A 66 -5.98 -2.60 -9.38
N ARG A 67 -4.84 -3.12 -8.93
CA ARG A 67 -3.52 -2.92 -9.57
C ARG A 67 -2.81 -4.25 -9.77
N TYR A 68 -1.91 -4.27 -10.74
CA TYR A 68 -0.99 -5.38 -11.00
C TYR A 68 0.43 -4.86 -10.77
N VAL A 69 1.09 -5.35 -9.73
CA VAL A 69 2.40 -4.84 -9.29
C VAL A 69 3.40 -5.97 -9.16
N ASP A 70 4.69 -5.66 -9.14
CA ASP A 70 5.70 -6.66 -8.79
C ASP A 70 5.58 -7.04 -7.32
N LYS A 71 5.88 -8.31 -7.00
CA LYS A 71 5.81 -8.81 -5.61
C LYS A 71 6.62 -7.96 -4.62
N ASP A 72 7.75 -7.42 -5.07
CA ASP A 72 8.69 -6.67 -4.23
C ASP A 72 8.17 -5.25 -3.90
N ALA A 73 7.09 -4.81 -4.55
CA ALA A 73 6.40 -3.56 -4.20
C ALA A 73 5.49 -3.71 -2.98
N VAL A 74 5.17 -4.94 -2.55
CA VAL A 74 4.23 -5.23 -1.46
C VAL A 74 4.97 -5.81 -0.26
N ASP A 75 4.85 -5.16 0.89
CA ASP A 75 5.42 -5.62 2.16
C ASP A 75 4.32 -6.06 3.12
N LYS A 76 4.69 -6.81 4.17
CA LYS A 76 3.78 -7.05 5.28
C LYS A 76 3.63 -5.76 6.08
N ALA A 77 2.42 -5.46 6.51
CA ALA A 77 2.12 -4.29 7.32
C ALA A 77 2.89 -4.29 8.66
N GLY A 78 3.12 -5.48 9.23
CA GLY A 78 3.90 -5.66 10.45
C GLY A 78 5.35 -5.17 10.34
N ASP A 79 5.96 -5.27 9.16
CA ASP A 79 7.33 -4.80 8.90
C ASP A 79 7.44 -3.27 9.02
N TRP A 80 6.30 -2.57 8.93
CA TRP A 80 6.15 -1.13 9.06
C TRP A 80 5.54 -0.71 10.40
N ASN A 81 5.43 -1.61 11.38
CA ASN A 81 4.70 -1.42 12.65
C ASN A 81 3.22 -1.04 12.47
N ILE A 82 2.61 -1.41 11.35
CA ILE A 82 1.19 -1.19 11.07
C ILE A 82 0.42 -2.46 11.41
N ARG A 83 -0.41 -2.39 12.44
CA ARG A 83 -1.27 -3.51 12.88
C ARG A 83 -2.73 -3.17 12.62
N LYS A 84 -3.55 -4.17 12.27
CA LYS A 84 -5.01 -4.00 12.33
C LYS A 84 -5.37 -3.86 13.82
N GLY A 85 -6.02 -2.77 14.18
CA GLY A 85 -6.56 -2.64 15.54
C GLY A 85 -7.58 -3.75 15.74
N THR A 86 -7.52 -4.42 16.88
CA THR A 86 -8.64 -5.23 17.37
C THR A 86 -9.85 -4.30 17.47
N SER A 87 -10.86 -4.61 16.66
CA SER A 87 -12.18 -3.98 16.72
C SER A 87 -12.81 -4.15 18.08
#